data_AF-A0A1H9F6I2-F1
#
_entry.id   AF-A0A1H9F6I2-F1
#
_cell.length_a   1.000
_cell.length_b   1.000
_cell.length_c   1.000
_cell.angle_alpha   90.00
_cell.angle_beta   90.00
_cell.angle_gamma   90.00
#
_symmetry.space_group_name_H-M   'P 1'
#
loop_
_entity.id
_entity.type
_entity.pdbx_description
1 polymer ?
#
loop_
_entity_poly.entity_id
_entity_poly.type
_entity_poly.pdbx_seq_one_letter_code
_entity_poly.pdbx_strand_id
1 'polypeptide(L)'
;MDSGNFFIKFQEFLKENGKDFEDIDEALNAFVSQLEDFGEISEEQKRQIDSLELLEKAILENNRKKRGKYFKQALELWPDNIDAKVHLLEFANPFEYVKGLEEIWQIETAKELYLRPDPEYDLYRGVFWSFARHYGFTLFTYGMLAEAQEIYEYIYQIMGINIPDAVYELLTIYSLRQLWGPAMELYSNIGPLQEIDLAIVPLLILAILSRKHGEAQILNSRLEKVSTNLDNFIEAETGLFDEDLVLMMVNEYENSGQPNSMHSVGFALFPFMNYLNSMEYVSDWLANDRINKFFNPDAKVIPVTFNREPKIKKKPQSKSQHDNALYSPIFEGLQVRQVNILMDHGFKEAADFAKVPADDIATIPNIGPKTMWTLRQNGVKFLDD
;
A
#
# COMPACT_ATOMS: atom_id res chain seq x y z
N MET A 1 -25.77 7.49 22.88
CA MET A 1 -25.86 6.33 21.97
C MET A 1 -24.54 5.61 22.10
N ASP A 2 -24.53 4.29 22.32
CA ASP A 2 -23.27 3.54 22.33
C ASP A 2 -22.59 3.67 20.97
N SER A 3 -21.30 3.97 20.95
CA SER A 3 -20.50 4.14 19.74
C SER A 3 -20.59 2.91 18.82
N GLY A 4 -20.67 1.71 19.40
CA GLY A 4 -20.83 0.47 18.64
C GLY A 4 -22.20 0.30 17.97
N ASN A 5 -23.29 0.75 18.60
CA ASN A 5 -24.64 0.65 18.02
C ASN A 5 -24.82 1.61 16.83
N PHE A 6 -24.25 2.81 16.94
CA PHE A 6 -24.18 3.75 15.82
C PHE A 6 -23.44 3.13 14.62
N PHE A 7 -22.32 2.47 14.90
CA PHE A 7 -21.43 1.92 13.90
C PHE A 7 -22.03 0.76 13.10
N ILE A 8 -22.66 -0.22 13.75
CA ILE A 8 -23.30 -1.34 13.04
C ILE A 8 -24.47 -0.87 12.20
N LYS A 9 -25.31 0.03 12.74
CA LYS A 9 -26.42 0.58 11.97
C LYS A 9 -25.93 1.37 10.75
N PHE A 10 -24.78 2.04 10.86
CA PHE A 10 -24.16 2.72 9.72
C PHE A 10 -23.69 1.74 8.65
N GLN A 11 -23.19 0.56 9.05
CA GLN A 11 -22.82 -0.49 8.10
C GLN A 11 -24.03 -1.01 7.32
N GLU A 12 -25.15 -1.27 7.99
CA GLU A 12 -26.38 -1.70 7.31
C GLU A 12 -26.89 -0.63 6.36
N PHE A 13 -26.83 0.63 6.78
CA PHE A 13 -27.18 1.76 5.92
C PHE A 13 -26.31 1.81 4.66
N LEU A 14 -24.99 1.66 4.80
CA LEU A 14 -24.06 1.62 3.67
C LEU A 14 -24.29 0.38 2.79
N LYS A 15 -24.70 -0.75 3.36
CA LYS A 15 -25.05 -1.95 2.60
C LYS A 15 -26.25 -1.71 1.68
N GLU A 16 -27.29 -1.06 2.20
CA GLU A 16 -28.53 -0.85 1.47
C GLU A 16 -28.46 0.34 0.51
N ASN A 17 -27.72 1.40 0.88
CA ASN A 17 -27.76 2.70 0.21
C ASN A 17 -26.38 3.21 -0.23
N GLY A 18 -25.28 2.50 0.06
CA GLY A 18 -23.91 3.01 -0.17
C GLY A 18 -23.54 3.25 -1.64
N LYS A 19 -24.32 2.74 -2.59
CA LYS A 19 -24.17 3.05 -4.03
C LYS A 19 -24.81 4.37 -4.44
N ASP A 20 -25.62 4.95 -3.56
CA ASP A 20 -26.38 6.17 -3.81
C ASP A 20 -25.64 7.43 -3.32
N PHE A 21 -24.44 7.27 -2.74
CA PHE A 21 -23.62 8.35 -2.20
C PHE A 21 -22.26 8.42 -2.90
N GLU A 22 -21.75 9.63 -3.13
CA GLU A 22 -20.45 9.83 -3.78
C GLU A 22 -19.29 9.59 -2.81
N ASP A 23 -19.49 9.81 -1.51
CA ASP A 23 -18.50 9.58 -0.46
C ASP A 23 -19.11 9.14 0.90
N ILE A 24 -18.24 8.74 1.83
CA ILE A 24 -18.61 8.24 3.16
C ILE A 24 -19.22 9.35 4.02
N ASP A 25 -18.82 10.61 3.85
CA ASP A 25 -19.32 11.73 4.65
C ASP A 25 -20.76 12.08 4.28
N GLU A 26 -21.10 12.02 3.00
CA GLU A 26 -22.47 12.14 2.50
C GLU A 26 -23.36 11.01 3.03
N ALA A 27 -22.86 9.77 2.95
CA ALA A 27 -23.56 8.61 3.50
C ALA A 27 -23.74 8.71 5.03
N LEU A 28 -22.74 9.20 5.76
CA LEU A 28 -22.81 9.39 7.21
C LEU A 28 -23.86 10.42 7.60
N ASN A 29 -23.93 11.54 6.88
CA ASN A 29 -24.94 12.57 7.12
C ASN A 29 -26.37 12.06 6.82
N ALA A 30 -26.53 11.30 5.75
CA ALA A 30 -27.81 10.68 5.39
C ALA A 30 -28.24 9.62 6.42
N PHE A 31 -27.30 8.81 6.90
CA PHE A 31 -27.50 7.83 7.96
C PHE A 31 -27.93 8.48 9.28
N VAL A 32 -27.21 9.53 9.72
CA VAL A 32 -27.52 10.29 10.93
C VAL A 32 -28.94 10.87 10.88
N SER A 33 -29.42 11.21 9.68
CA SER A 33 -30.77 11.75 9.47
C SER A 33 -31.89 10.68 9.50
N GLN A 34 -31.56 9.40 9.33
CA GLN A 34 -32.51 8.26 9.28
C GLN A 34 -32.35 7.29 10.46
N LEU A 35 -31.55 7.67 11.45
CA LEU A 35 -31.04 6.79 12.49
C LEU A 35 -32.13 6.24 13.44
N GLU A 36 -33.28 6.92 13.48
CA GLU A 36 -34.47 6.49 14.23
C GLU A 36 -35.24 5.33 13.57
N ASP A 37 -35.04 5.10 12.26
CA ASP A 37 -35.78 4.10 11.46
C ASP A 37 -35.09 2.73 11.38
N PHE A 38 -33.84 2.61 11.85
CA PHE A 38 -33.12 1.34 11.88
C PHE A 38 -33.62 0.44 13.02
N GLY A 39 -34.12 -0.74 12.65
CA GLY A 39 -34.68 -1.76 13.55
C GLY A 39 -33.71 -2.33 14.59
N GLU A 40 -34.14 -3.39 15.29
CA GLU A 40 -33.30 -4.09 16.28
C GLU A 40 -32.17 -4.86 15.57
N ILE A 41 -30.93 -4.65 16.02
CA ILE A 41 -29.75 -5.41 15.55
C ILE A 41 -29.83 -6.88 15.96
N SER A 42 -29.22 -7.77 15.16
CA SER A 42 -29.15 -9.20 15.47
C SER A 42 -28.31 -9.49 16.72
N GLU A 43 -28.54 -10.64 17.35
CA GLU A 43 -27.73 -11.10 18.50
C GLU A 43 -26.24 -11.30 18.14
N GLU A 44 -25.92 -11.62 16.89
CA GLU A 44 -24.53 -11.72 16.43
C GLU A 44 -23.86 -10.35 16.34
N GLN A 45 -24.55 -9.37 15.76
CA GLN A 45 -24.09 -7.98 15.71
C GLN A 45 -23.92 -7.38 17.11
N LYS A 46 -24.85 -7.68 18.02
CA LYS A 46 -24.75 -7.25 19.41
C LYS A 46 -23.48 -7.79 20.08
N ARG A 47 -23.12 -9.06 19.85
CA ARG A 47 -21.86 -9.63 20.34
C ARG A 47 -20.62 -8.96 19.75
N GLN A 48 -20.67 -8.56 18.48
CA GLN A 48 -19.58 -7.81 17.84
C GLN A 48 -19.42 -6.41 18.46
N ILE A 49 -20.53 -5.70 18.74
CA ILE A 49 -20.51 -4.41 19.48
C ILE A 49 -19.91 -4.60 20.86
N ASP A 50 -20.43 -5.56 21.62
CA ASP A 50 -19.96 -5.82 22.98
C ASP A 50 -18.46 -6.19 22.98
N SER A 51 -17.99 -6.90 21.93
CA SER A 51 -16.56 -7.19 21.72
C SER A 51 -15.73 -5.93 21.46
N LEU A 52 -16.20 -5.02 20.61
CA LEU A 52 -15.53 -3.75 20.32
C LEU A 52 -15.49 -2.81 21.53
N GLU A 53 -16.56 -2.76 22.33
CA GLU A 53 -16.56 -1.99 23.57
C GLU A 53 -15.57 -2.54 24.59
N LEU A 54 -15.41 -3.87 24.67
CA LEU A 54 -14.40 -4.50 25.51
C LEU A 54 -12.98 -4.21 25.01
N LEU A 55 -12.78 -4.18 23.69
CA LEU A 55 -11.52 -3.75 23.07
C LEU A 55 -11.17 -2.31 23.47
N GLU A 56 -12.10 -1.37 23.34
CA GLU A 56 -11.90 0.03 23.72
C GLU A 56 -11.60 0.17 25.23
N LYS A 57 -12.37 -0.52 26.08
CA LYS A 57 -12.11 -0.59 27.53
C LYS A 57 -10.72 -1.15 27.84
N ALA A 58 -10.24 -2.11 27.05
CA ALA A 58 -8.90 -2.68 27.22
C ALA A 58 -7.81 -1.68 26.84
N ILE A 59 -7.95 -0.98 25.71
CA ILE A 59 -6.97 0.01 25.23
C ILE A 59 -6.76 1.12 26.26
N LEU A 60 -7.84 1.56 26.92
CA LEU A 60 -7.80 2.60 27.95
C LEU A 60 -7.37 2.09 29.35
N GLU A 61 -7.23 0.78 29.54
CA GLU A 61 -6.90 0.18 30.83
C GLU A 61 -5.38 0.10 31.07
N ASN A 62 -4.92 0.80 32.10
CA ASN A 62 -3.51 0.85 32.49
C ASN A 62 -3.02 -0.44 33.16
N ASN A 63 -3.91 -1.22 33.80
CA ASN A 63 -3.54 -2.45 34.45
C ASN A 63 -3.38 -3.60 33.43
N ARG A 64 -2.14 -4.00 33.15
CA ARG A 64 -1.78 -5.11 32.24
C ARG A 64 -2.64 -6.37 32.44
N LYS A 65 -2.88 -6.81 33.68
CA LYS A 65 -3.68 -8.03 33.94
C LYS A 65 -5.15 -7.85 33.61
N LYS A 66 -5.73 -6.68 33.90
CA LYS A 66 -7.13 -6.37 33.55
C LYS A 66 -7.30 -6.19 32.05
N ARG A 67 -6.38 -5.45 31.42
CA ARG A 67 -6.34 -5.27 29.96
C ARG A 67 -6.36 -6.60 29.22
N GLY A 68 -5.48 -7.53 29.60
CA GLY A 68 -5.46 -8.88 29.01
C GLY A 68 -6.73 -9.70 29.27
N LYS A 69 -7.51 -9.43 30.32
CA LYS A 69 -8.82 -10.06 30.53
C LYS A 69 -9.87 -9.51 29.58
N TYR A 70 -9.91 -8.19 29.39
CA TYR A 70 -10.86 -7.56 28.47
C TYR A 70 -10.64 -8.03 27.03
N PHE A 71 -9.39 -8.13 26.54
CA PHE A 71 -9.14 -8.69 25.21
C PHE A 71 -9.62 -10.15 25.08
N LYS A 72 -9.43 -10.98 26.11
CA LYS A 72 -9.95 -12.36 26.09
C LYS A 72 -11.47 -12.40 26.06
N GLN A 73 -12.14 -11.55 26.85
CA GLN A 73 -13.60 -11.44 26.84
C GLN A 73 -14.12 -10.93 25.48
N ALA A 74 -13.42 -9.99 24.85
CA ALA A 74 -13.74 -9.53 23.51
C ALA A 74 -13.69 -10.69 22.49
N LEU A 75 -12.68 -11.56 22.59
CA LEU A 75 -12.52 -12.74 21.72
C LEU A 75 -13.51 -13.88 22.04
N GLU A 76 -14.00 -13.99 23.28
CA GLU A 76 -15.08 -14.92 23.63
C GLU A 76 -16.40 -14.53 22.95
N LEU A 77 -16.66 -13.23 22.79
CA LEU A 77 -17.85 -12.71 22.12
C LEU A 77 -17.72 -12.73 20.60
N TRP A 78 -16.54 -12.38 20.09
CA TRP A 78 -16.26 -12.36 18.66
C TRP A 78 -14.84 -12.91 18.38
N PRO A 79 -14.73 -14.22 18.10
CA PRO A 79 -13.43 -14.88 17.88
C PRO A 79 -12.64 -14.37 16.68
N ASP A 80 -13.28 -13.66 15.75
CA ASP A 80 -12.64 -13.10 14.55
C ASP A 80 -12.21 -11.64 14.70
N ASN A 81 -12.31 -11.06 15.91
CA ASN A 81 -11.82 -9.71 16.19
C ASN A 81 -10.28 -9.67 16.08
N ILE A 82 -9.75 -9.24 14.92
CA ILE A 82 -8.32 -9.18 14.62
C ILE A 82 -7.59 -8.26 15.60
N ASP A 83 -8.11 -7.07 15.87
CA ASP A 83 -7.47 -6.09 16.76
C ASP A 83 -7.30 -6.64 18.18
N ALA A 84 -8.32 -7.33 18.71
CA ALA A 84 -8.22 -7.98 20.01
C ALA A 84 -7.19 -9.12 20.03
N LYS A 85 -7.03 -9.88 18.92
CA LYS A 85 -5.96 -10.89 18.77
C LYS A 85 -4.59 -10.22 18.79
N VAL A 86 -4.39 -9.18 17.98
CA VAL A 86 -3.11 -8.45 17.87
C VAL A 86 -2.70 -7.87 19.22
N HIS A 87 -3.60 -7.18 19.92
CA HIS A 87 -3.27 -6.63 21.24
C HIS A 87 -3.05 -7.71 22.31
N LEU A 88 -3.70 -8.87 22.21
CA LEU A 88 -3.43 -9.97 23.12
C LEU A 88 -2.03 -10.57 22.89
N LEU A 89 -1.51 -10.53 21.65
CA LEU A 89 -0.16 -10.96 21.34
C LEU A 89 0.91 -10.03 21.96
N GLU A 90 0.63 -8.75 22.19
CA GLU A 90 1.58 -7.81 22.84
C GLU A 90 2.00 -8.25 24.26
N PHE A 91 1.25 -9.16 24.87
CA PHE A 91 1.60 -9.73 26.17
C PHE A 91 2.65 -10.83 26.08
N ALA A 92 2.86 -11.39 24.88
CA ALA A 92 3.83 -12.43 24.59
C ALA A 92 5.25 -11.86 24.47
N ASN A 93 6.25 -12.74 24.36
CA ASN A 93 7.60 -12.30 24.04
C ASN A 93 7.73 -11.97 22.53
N PRO A 94 8.77 -11.22 22.09
CA PRO A 94 8.87 -10.77 20.70
C PRO A 94 8.80 -11.89 19.65
N PHE A 95 9.36 -13.07 19.94
CA PHE A 95 9.31 -14.20 19.02
C PHE A 95 7.89 -14.75 18.86
N GLU A 96 7.18 -14.94 19.98
CA GLU A 96 5.78 -15.36 19.97
C GLU A 96 4.85 -14.30 19.37
N TYR A 97 5.19 -13.02 19.54
CA TYR A 97 4.47 -11.91 18.94
C TYR A 97 4.47 -11.99 17.42
N VAL A 98 5.66 -12.03 16.79
CA VAL A 98 5.79 -12.13 15.32
C VAL A 98 5.13 -13.38 14.79
N LYS A 99 5.35 -14.53 15.46
CA LYS A 99 4.73 -15.79 15.06
C LYS A 99 3.20 -15.71 15.11
N GLY A 100 2.64 -15.10 16.15
CA GLY A 100 1.20 -14.90 16.26
C GLY A 100 0.64 -14.00 15.15
N LEU A 101 1.36 -12.93 14.78
CA LEU A 101 0.97 -12.08 13.65
C LEU A 101 1.01 -12.85 12.33
N GLU A 102 2.03 -13.69 12.12
CA GLU A 102 2.13 -14.57 10.95
C GLU A 102 0.95 -15.55 10.86
N GLU A 103 0.56 -16.15 11.98
CA GLU A 103 -0.60 -17.05 12.06
C GLU A 103 -1.91 -16.32 11.68
N ILE A 104 -2.11 -15.09 12.18
CA ILE A 104 -3.26 -14.26 11.77
C ILE A 104 -3.19 -13.94 10.27
N TRP A 105 -2.03 -13.53 9.76
CA TRP A 105 -1.83 -13.22 8.35
C TRP A 105 -2.20 -14.40 7.43
N GLN A 106 -1.73 -15.61 7.74
CA GLN A 106 -2.02 -16.81 6.98
C GLN A 106 -3.53 -17.15 6.99
N ILE A 107 -4.19 -16.98 8.13
CA ILE A 107 -5.63 -17.23 8.26
C ILE A 107 -6.44 -16.21 7.46
N GLU A 108 -6.14 -14.93 7.60
CA GLU A 108 -6.92 -13.86 6.97
C GLU A 108 -6.69 -13.81 5.46
N THR A 109 -5.45 -13.94 4.97
CA THR A 109 -5.18 -13.96 3.52
C THR A 109 -5.80 -15.15 2.79
N ALA A 110 -6.03 -16.27 3.48
CA ALA A 110 -6.73 -17.42 2.91
C ALA A 110 -8.25 -17.18 2.76
N LYS A 111 -8.82 -16.20 3.46
CA LYS A 111 -10.21 -15.78 3.27
C LYS A 111 -10.26 -14.94 1.99
N GLU A 112 -10.75 -15.51 0.88
CA GLU A 112 -10.94 -14.81 -0.41
C GLU A 112 -11.81 -13.53 -0.36
N LEU A 113 -12.30 -13.16 0.83
CA LEU A 113 -13.12 -11.99 1.17
C LEU A 113 -12.47 -10.65 0.78
N TYR A 114 -11.14 -10.58 0.73
CA TYR A 114 -10.40 -9.35 0.45
C TYR A 114 -10.18 -9.05 -1.04
N LEU A 115 -10.64 -9.93 -1.94
CA LEU A 115 -10.43 -9.83 -3.40
C LEU A 115 -11.65 -9.36 -4.21
N ARG A 116 -12.84 -9.19 -3.60
CA ARG A 116 -14.11 -8.86 -4.29
C ARG A 116 -14.61 -7.42 -4.03
N PRO A 117 -14.83 -6.55 -5.02
CA PRO A 117 -15.31 -5.19 -4.75
C PRO A 117 -16.77 -5.24 -4.25
N ASP A 118 -16.96 -5.30 -2.94
CA ASP A 118 -18.25 -5.36 -2.29
C ASP A 118 -18.26 -4.38 -1.10
N PRO A 119 -19.14 -3.36 -1.11
CA PRO A 119 -19.27 -2.37 -0.03
C PRO A 119 -19.52 -2.98 1.34
N GLU A 120 -20.14 -4.18 1.40
CA GLU A 120 -20.43 -4.90 2.66
C GLU A 120 -19.14 -5.34 3.40
N TYR A 121 -17.99 -5.33 2.70
CA TYR A 121 -16.70 -5.78 3.22
C TYR A 121 -15.70 -4.65 3.47
N ASP A 122 -16.06 -3.39 3.24
CA ASP A 122 -15.11 -2.27 3.24
C ASP A 122 -14.48 -2.02 4.62
N LEU A 123 -15.21 -2.33 5.70
CA LEU A 123 -14.68 -2.25 7.04
C LEU A 123 -13.80 -3.44 7.44
N TYR A 124 -14.24 -4.68 7.17
CA TYR A 124 -13.41 -5.86 7.42
C TYR A 124 -12.09 -5.77 6.64
N ARG A 125 -12.14 -5.15 5.46
CA ARG A 125 -10.96 -4.73 4.70
C ARG A 125 -10.16 -3.68 5.43
N GLY A 126 -10.77 -2.61 5.92
CA GLY A 126 -10.08 -1.58 6.72
C GLY A 126 -9.30 -2.17 7.90
N VAL A 127 -9.94 -3.04 8.69
CA VAL A 127 -9.31 -3.75 9.83
C VAL A 127 -8.18 -4.65 9.35
N PHE A 128 -8.41 -5.44 8.29
CA PHE A 128 -7.37 -6.30 7.71
C PHE A 128 -6.18 -5.50 7.18
N TRP A 129 -6.41 -4.37 6.47
CA TRP A 129 -5.34 -3.54 5.93
C TRP A 129 -4.57 -2.79 7.01
N SER A 130 -5.25 -2.39 8.08
CA SER A 130 -4.61 -1.85 9.29
C SER A 130 -3.67 -2.90 9.90
N PHE A 131 -4.18 -4.12 10.11
CA PHE A 131 -3.38 -5.25 10.58
C PHE A 131 -2.21 -5.58 9.64
N ALA A 132 -2.44 -5.63 8.33
CA ALA A 132 -1.41 -5.95 7.34
C ALA A 132 -0.27 -4.94 7.39
N ARG A 133 -0.59 -3.64 7.47
CA ARG A 133 0.40 -2.58 7.66
C ARG A 133 1.14 -2.72 8.98
N HIS A 134 0.42 -2.96 10.08
CA HIS A 134 1.03 -3.18 11.39
C HIS A 134 2.00 -4.38 11.39
N TYR A 135 1.62 -5.48 10.75
CA TYR A 135 2.46 -6.66 10.63
C TYR A 135 3.70 -6.39 9.78
N GLY A 136 3.53 -5.77 8.60
CA GLY A 136 4.63 -5.35 7.74
C GLY A 136 5.62 -4.43 8.45
N PHE A 137 5.10 -3.43 9.18
CA PHE A 137 5.90 -2.50 9.99
C PHE A 137 6.63 -3.21 11.15
N THR A 138 5.98 -4.17 11.81
CA THR A 138 6.61 -4.99 12.86
C THR A 138 7.79 -5.80 12.29
N LEU A 139 7.61 -6.45 11.15
CA LEU A 139 8.69 -7.18 10.47
C LEU A 139 9.84 -6.23 10.08
N PHE A 140 9.49 -5.06 9.54
CA PHE A 140 10.45 -4.03 9.17
C PHE A 140 11.29 -3.55 10.37
N THR A 141 10.65 -3.20 11.48
CA THR A 141 11.32 -2.73 12.71
C THR A 141 12.20 -3.79 13.37
N TYR A 142 11.87 -5.07 13.21
CA TYR A 142 12.73 -6.18 13.63
C TYR A 142 13.81 -6.58 12.60
N GLY A 143 13.93 -5.84 11.50
CA GLY A 143 14.96 -6.07 10.48
C GLY A 143 14.67 -7.26 9.55
N MET A 144 13.45 -7.82 9.59
CA MET A 144 12.97 -8.90 8.72
C MET A 144 12.52 -8.32 7.36
N LEU A 145 13.47 -7.71 6.65
CA LEU A 145 13.19 -6.89 5.46
C LEU A 145 12.62 -7.69 4.28
N ALA A 146 12.97 -8.98 4.17
CA ALA A 146 12.46 -9.81 3.08
C ALA A 146 10.98 -10.14 3.28
N GLU A 147 10.61 -10.50 4.51
CA GLU A 147 9.26 -10.79 4.94
C GLU A 147 8.40 -9.52 4.90
N ALA A 148 8.92 -8.38 5.40
CA ALA A 148 8.24 -7.10 5.30
C ALA A 148 7.95 -6.73 3.84
N GLN A 149 8.91 -6.97 2.93
CA GLN A 149 8.70 -6.74 1.49
C GLN A 149 7.50 -7.52 0.95
N GLU A 150 7.37 -8.81 1.29
CA GLU A 150 6.25 -9.63 0.80
C GLU A 150 4.89 -9.07 1.23
N ILE A 151 4.80 -8.57 2.47
CA ILE A 151 3.57 -7.94 2.98
C ILE A 151 3.25 -6.65 2.23
N TYR A 152 4.22 -5.74 2.08
CA TYR A 152 3.99 -4.46 1.41
C TYR A 152 3.78 -4.61 -0.10
N GLU A 153 4.42 -5.58 -0.76
CA GLU A 153 4.13 -5.93 -2.16
C GLU A 153 2.69 -6.44 -2.31
N TYR A 154 2.20 -7.27 -1.38
CA TYR A 154 0.82 -7.73 -1.38
C TYR A 154 -0.18 -6.58 -1.22
N ILE A 155 0.08 -5.68 -0.25
CA ILE A 155 -0.75 -4.48 -0.04
C ILE A 155 -0.77 -3.63 -1.32
N TYR A 156 0.40 -3.35 -1.92
CA TYR A 156 0.50 -2.56 -3.14
C TYR A 156 -0.20 -3.21 -4.34
N GLN A 157 -0.11 -4.54 -4.49
CA GLN A 157 -0.79 -5.25 -5.59
C GLN A 157 -2.31 -5.08 -5.55
N ILE A 158 -2.90 -4.94 -4.36
CA ILE A 158 -4.34 -4.87 -4.18
C ILE A 158 -4.83 -3.42 -4.09
N MET A 159 -4.11 -2.58 -3.33
CA MET A 159 -4.53 -1.21 -3.02
C MET A 159 -3.85 -0.17 -3.92
N GLY A 160 -2.76 -0.53 -4.60
CA GLY A 160 -2.00 0.39 -5.44
C GLY A 160 -1.54 1.63 -4.69
N ILE A 161 -1.68 2.78 -5.32
CA ILE A 161 -1.30 4.09 -4.76
C ILE A 161 -2.33 4.65 -3.76
N ASN A 162 -3.47 3.97 -3.54
CA ASN A 162 -4.51 4.44 -2.62
C ASN A 162 -4.07 4.37 -1.14
N ILE A 163 -2.94 3.71 -0.88
CA ILE A 163 -2.26 3.72 0.41
C ILE A 163 -0.84 4.27 0.21
N PRO A 164 -0.65 5.60 0.24
CA PRO A 164 0.65 6.22 0.01
C PRO A 164 1.74 5.74 0.98
N ASP A 165 1.40 5.55 2.25
CA ASP A 165 2.35 5.08 3.28
C ASP A 165 3.01 3.76 2.85
N ALA A 166 2.20 2.78 2.44
CA ALA A 166 2.68 1.47 1.97
C ALA A 166 3.63 1.58 0.76
N VAL A 167 3.46 2.60 -0.08
CA VAL A 167 4.37 2.89 -1.19
C VAL A 167 5.72 3.40 -0.66
N TYR A 168 5.71 4.32 0.30
CA TYR A 168 6.93 4.87 0.91
C TYR A 168 7.69 3.81 1.70
N GLU A 169 6.99 2.96 2.47
CA GLU A 169 7.58 1.83 3.17
C GLU A 169 8.20 0.82 2.19
N LEU A 170 7.50 0.50 1.09
CA LEU A 170 8.05 -0.42 0.08
C LEU A 170 9.28 0.16 -0.64
N LEU A 171 9.29 1.45 -0.96
CA LEU A 171 10.48 2.14 -1.48
C LEU A 171 11.64 2.09 -0.48
N THR A 172 11.36 2.35 0.80
CA THR A 172 12.34 2.25 1.89
C THR A 172 12.92 0.85 2.01
N ILE A 173 12.07 -0.18 1.99
CA ILE A 173 12.48 -1.59 2.04
C ILE A 173 13.36 -1.93 0.84
N TYR A 174 12.96 -1.56 -0.38
CA TYR A 174 13.80 -1.77 -1.56
C TYR A 174 15.15 -1.07 -1.44
N SER A 175 15.18 0.14 -0.89
CA SER A 175 16.42 0.88 -0.67
C SER A 175 17.34 0.22 0.35
N LEU A 176 16.82 -0.19 1.51
CA LEU A 176 17.58 -0.91 2.53
C LEU A 176 18.12 -2.25 2.02
N ARG A 177 17.34 -2.93 1.15
CA ARG A 177 17.74 -4.18 0.48
C ARG A 177 18.60 -3.96 -0.78
N GLN A 178 18.88 -2.71 -1.15
CA GLN A 178 19.66 -2.31 -2.33
C GLN A 178 19.10 -2.82 -3.67
N LEU A 179 17.78 -2.87 -3.79
CA LEU A 179 17.04 -3.39 -4.95
C LEU A 179 16.71 -2.26 -5.94
N TRP A 180 17.70 -1.83 -6.73
CA TRP A 180 17.56 -0.74 -7.71
C TRP A 180 16.41 -0.95 -8.70
N GLY A 181 16.35 -2.12 -9.34
CA GLY A 181 15.35 -2.42 -10.37
C GLY A 181 13.90 -2.30 -9.87
N PRO A 182 13.52 -3.05 -8.82
CA PRO A 182 12.20 -2.96 -8.20
C PRO A 182 11.86 -1.56 -7.69
N ALA A 183 12.80 -0.86 -7.05
CA ALA A 183 12.58 0.50 -6.55
C ALA A 183 12.21 1.47 -7.66
N MET A 184 12.96 1.43 -8.77
CA MET A 184 12.70 2.33 -9.92
C MET A 184 11.44 1.94 -10.70
N GLU A 185 11.10 0.65 -10.78
CA GLU A 185 9.84 0.19 -11.36
C GLU A 185 8.64 0.70 -10.55
N LEU A 186 8.67 0.57 -9.22
CA LEU A 186 7.64 1.12 -8.34
C LEU A 186 7.56 2.63 -8.49
N TYR A 187 8.68 3.35 -8.33
CA TYR A 187 8.71 4.81 -8.44
C TYR A 187 8.16 5.31 -9.77
N SER A 188 8.42 4.62 -10.89
CA SER A 188 7.90 5.04 -12.20
C SER A 188 6.37 4.95 -12.31
N ASN A 189 5.71 4.16 -11.45
CA ASN A 189 4.27 3.86 -11.50
C ASN A 189 3.45 4.56 -10.41
N ILE A 190 4.05 5.31 -9.48
CA ILE A 190 3.33 5.92 -8.34
C ILE A 190 2.74 7.31 -8.65
N GLY A 191 2.85 7.78 -9.90
CA GLY A 191 2.19 9.00 -10.37
C GLY A 191 2.59 10.25 -9.57
N PRO A 192 1.61 11.03 -9.04
CA PRO A 192 1.90 12.26 -8.28
C PRO A 192 2.80 12.06 -7.06
N LEU A 193 2.82 10.85 -6.48
CA LEU A 193 3.66 10.54 -5.31
C LEU A 193 5.17 10.61 -5.63
N GLN A 194 5.54 10.66 -6.91
CA GLN A 194 6.95 10.84 -7.33
C GLN A 194 7.57 12.16 -6.86
N GLU A 195 6.76 13.17 -6.58
CA GLU A 195 7.18 14.53 -6.20
C GLU A 195 7.07 14.76 -4.69
N ILE A 196 7.13 13.68 -3.90
CA ILE A 196 7.08 13.71 -2.44
C ILE A 196 8.43 13.23 -1.90
N ASP A 197 8.97 13.96 -0.92
CA ASP A 197 10.23 13.66 -0.25
C ASP A 197 10.31 12.24 0.32
N LEU A 198 9.22 11.72 0.90
CA LEU A 198 9.09 10.33 1.39
C LEU A 198 9.34 9.28 0.30
N ALA A 199 9.11 9.59 -0.97
CA ALA A 199 9.45 8.70 -2.09
C ALA A 199 10.86 8.95 -2.64
N ILE A 200 11.31 10.21 -2.66
CA ILE A 200 12.59 10.61 -3.27
C ILE A 200 13.78 10.27 -2.36
N VAL A 201 13.68 10.52 -1.06
CA VAL A 201 14.77 10.32 -0.08
C VAL A 201 15.25 8.87 -0.06
N PRO A 202 14.39 7.84 0.05
CA PRO A 202 14.84 6.45 -0.01
C PRO A 202 15.60 6.12 -1.30
N LEU A 203 15.16 6.64 -2.45
CA LEU A 203 15.81 6.40 -3.74
C LEU A 203 17.15 7.12 -3.85
N LEU A 204 17.24 8.33 -3.28
CA LEU A 204 18.49 9.08 -3.21
C LEU A 204 19.54 8.28 -2.43
N ILE A 205 19.18 7.80 -1.23
CA ILE A 205 20.06 6.94 -0.42
C ILE A 205 20.47 5.68 -1.20
N LEU A 206 19.51 5.03 -1.86
CA LEU A 206 19.78 3.85 -2.68
C LEU A 206 20.75 4.15 -3.83
N ALA A 207 20.61 5.29 -4.50
CA ALA A 207 21.51 5.72 -5.59
C ALA A 207 22.94 5.94 -5.07
N ILE A 208 23.08 6.58 -3.91
CA ILE A 208 24.36 6.78 -3.23
C ILE A 208 25.01 5.43 -2.90
N LEU A 209 24.28 4.55 -2.21
CA LEU A 209 24.75 3.21 -1.83
C LEU A 209 25.13 2.37 -3.05
N SER A 210 24.38 2.51 -4.14
CA SER A 210 24.62 1.79 -5.41
C SER A 210 25.68 2.44 -6.30
N ARG A 211 26.30 3.56 -5.87
CA ARG A 211 27.28 4.36 -6.65
C ARG A 211 26.75 4.84 -8.01
N LYS A 212 25.43 5.06 -8.09
CA LYS A 212 24.73 5.60 -9.26
C LYS A 212 24.69 7.12 -9.16
N HIS A 213 25.86 7.74 -9.31
CA HIS A 213 26.07 9.16 -9.01
C HIS A 213 25.20 10.10 -9.86
N GLY A 214 25.00 9.78 -11.15
CA GLY A 214 24.17 10.60 -12.02
C GLY A 214 22.69 10.58 -11.59
N GLU A 215 22.21 9.41 -11.18
CA GLU A 215 20.85 9.23 -10.67
C GLU A 215 20.67 9.89 -9.31
N ALA A 216 21.68 9.82 -8.43
CA ALA A 216 21.69 10.52 -7.16
C ALA A 216 21.58 12.05 -7.35
N GLN A 217 22.34 12.62 -8.30
CA GLN A 217 22.25 14.04 -8.64
C GLN A 217 20.85 14.43 -9.18
N ILE A 218 20.27 13.61 -10.06
CA ILE A 218 18.92 13.85 -10.59
C ILE A 218 17.88 13.82 -9.47
N LEU A 219 17.97 12.84 -8.56
CA LEU A 219 17.07 12.72 -7.42
C LEU A 219 17.25 13.89 -6.44
N ASN A 220 18.48 14.34 -6.20
CA ASN A 220 18.72 15.49 -5.32
C ASN A 220 18.15 16.79 -5.93
N SER A 221 18.44 17.07 -7.21
CA SER A 221 17.84 18.22 -7.91
C SER A 221 16.31 18.15 -8.00
N ARG A 222 15.72 16.95 -7.88
CA ARG A 222 14.27 16.81 -7.78
C ARG A 222 13.79 17.11 -6.36
N LEU A 223 14.48 16.59 -5.36
CA LEU A 223 14.20 16.87 -3.96
C LEU A 223 14.24 18.38 -3.68
N GLU A 224 15.28 19.08 -4.12
CA GLU A 224 15.42 20.54 -3.99
C GLU A 224 14.23 21.33 -4.58
N LYS A 225 13.60 20.81 -5.65
CA LYS A 225 12.43 21.46 -6.27
C LYS A 225 11.15 21.29 -5.47
N VAL A 226 11.01 20.17 -4.77
CA VAL A 226 9.79 19.85 -4.01
C VAL A 226 9.92 20.21 -2.53
N SER A 227 11.14 20.25 -2.00
CA SER A 227 11.46 20.52 -0.61
C SER A 227 12.91 21.01 -0.47
N THR A 228 13.09 22.25 0.01
CA THR A 228 14.41 22.73 0.45
C THR A 228 14.78 22.23 1.85
N ASN A 229 13.97 21.35 2.44
CA ASN A 229 14.10 20.99 3.84
C ASN A 229 15.20 19.97 4.11
N LEU A 230 15.76 19.30 3.09
CA LEU A 230 16.93 18.46 3.29
C LEU A 230 18.13 19.31 3.73
N ASP A 231 18.39 20.43 3.08
CA ASP A 231 19.46 21.36 3.48
C ASP A 231 19.20 21.93 4.87
N ASN A 232 17.96 22.37 5.15
CA ASN A 232 17.59 22.86 6.48
C ASN A 232 17.78 21.80 7.56
N PHE A 233 17.46 20.54 7.26
CA PHE A 233 17.65 19.40 8.15
C PHE A 233 19.14 19.20 8.43
N ILE A 234 19.98 19.14 7.39
CA ILE A 234 21.44 18.98 7.50
C ILE A 234 22.09 20.17 8.22
N GLU A 235 21.65 21.40 7.99
CA GLU A 235 22.18 22.60 8.65
C GLU A 235 21.79 22.69 10.13
N ALA A 236 20.60 22.20 10.50
CA ALA A 236 20.18 22.09 11.90
C ALA A 236 20.89 20.95 12.64
N GLU A 237 21.40 19.97 11.90
CA GLU A 237 22.16 18.82 12.38
C GLU A 237 23.56 19.28 12.83
N THR A 238 23.84 19.21 14.12
CA THR A 238 25.11 19.73 14.68
C THR A 238 26.26 18.71 14.69
N GLY A 239 26.04 17.50 14.12
CA GLY A 239 27.08 16.53 13.77
C GLY A 239 26.58 15.08 13.74
N LEU A 240 26.85 14.35 12.64
CA LEU A 240 26.50 12.93 12.40
C LEU A 240 25.10 12.56 12.91
N PHE A 241 24.08 12.90 12.14
CA PHE A 241 22.66 12.54 12.29
C PHE A 241 22.28 12.16 13.73
N ASP A 242 22.08 13.19 14.58
CA ASP A 242 21.65 13.02 15.97
C ASP A 242 20.31 12.26 16.06
N GLU A 243 20.34 11.07 16.66
CA GLU A 243 19.18 10.17 16.78
C GLU A 243 18.03 10.81 17.58
N ASP A 244 18.32 11.64 18.59
CA ASP A 244 17.29 12.32 19.39
C ASP A 244 16.57 13.39 18.57
N LEU A 245 17.31 14.12 17.72
CA LEU A 245 16.77 15.10 16.79
C LEU A 245 15.90 14.41 15.73
N VAL A 246 16.35 13.29 15.17
CA VAL A 246 15.56 12.54 14.18
C VAL A 246 14.30 11.95 14.81
N LEU A 247 14.39 11.42 16.03
CA LEU A 247 13.22 10.88 16.74
C LEU A 247 12.19 11.96 17.06
N MET A 248 12.62 13.17 17.43
CA MET A 248 11.74 14.32 17.57
C MET A 248 11.01 14.65 16.26
N MET A 249 11.75 14.68 15.14
CA MET A 249 11.19 14.93 13.81
C MET A 249 10.19 13.85 13.38
N VAL A 250 10.46 12.58 13.69
CA VAL A 250 9.52 11.46 13.48
C VAL A 250 8.22 11.71 14.24
N ASN A 251 8.30 12.01 15.54
CA ASN A 251 7.10 12.28 16.35
C ASN A 251 6.31 13.49 15.82
N GLU A 252 6.98 14.55 15.39
CA GLU A 252 6.32 15.74 14.82
C GLU A 252 5.68 15.45 13.46
N TYR A 253 6.31 14.59 12.63
CA TYR A 253 5.71 14.12 11.39
C TYR A 253 4.49 13.25 11.64
N GLU A 254 4.54 12.29 12.56
CA GLU A 254 3.41 11.43 12.91
C GLU A 254 2.18 12.25 13.37
N ASN A 255 2.40 13.39 14.01
CA ASN A 255 1.33 14.30 14.42
C ASN A 255 0.79 15.19 13.28
N SER A 256 1.63 15.57 12.32
CA SER A 256 1.26 16.56 11.29
C SER A 256 0.89 15.94 9.94
N GLY A 257 1.47 14.79 9.59
CA GLY A 257 1.30 14.10 8.30
C GLY A 257 1.70 14.94 7.09
N GLN A 258 2.47 16.02 7.27
CA GLN A 258 2.72 16.99 6.21
C GLN A 258 3.93 16.57 5.36
N PRO A 259 3.73 16.16 4.09
CA PRO A 259 4.84 15.85 3.19
C PRO A 259 5.64 17.10 2.82
N ASN A 260 6.87 16.90 2.31
CA ASN A 260 7.76 17.99 1.89
C ASN A 260 8.05 19.01 3.01
N SER A 261 8.06 18.56 4.26
CA SER A 261 8.43 19.32 5.46
C SER A 261 9.80 18.87 5.99
N MET A 262 10.35 19.60 6.96
CA MET A 262 11.57 19.17 7.66
C MET A 262 11.34 17.86 8.43
N HIS A 263 10.15 17.70 9.01
CA HIS A 263 9.77 16.50 9.75
C HIS A 263 9.65 15.27 8.84
N SER A 264 9.07 15.40 7.64
CA SER A 264 8.95 14.30 6.68
C SER A 264 10.31 13.86 6.12
N VAL A 265 11.25 14.79 5.94
CA VAL A 265 12.64 14.44 5.61
C VAL A 265 13.30 13.64 6.73
N GLY A 266 13.17 14.09 7.98
CA GLY A 266 13.67 13.35 9.15
C GLY A 266 13.05 11.95 9.24
N PHE A 267 11.74 11.85 9.02
CA PHE A 267 11.01 10.58 8.98
C PHE A 267 11.54 9.65 7.89
N ALA A 268 11.77 10.14 6.67
CA ALA A 268 12.30 9.34 5.57
C ALA A 268 13.77 8.90 5.77
N LEU A 269 14.56 9.67 6.53
CA LEU A 269 15.96 9.36 6.84
C LEU A 269 16.10 8.37 8.01
N PHE A 270 15.14 8.34 8.94
CA PHE A 270 15.20 7.51 10.15
C PHE A 270 15.51 6.02 9.88
N PRO A 271 14.92 5.34 8.87
CA PRO A 271 15.28 3.97 8.50
C PRO A 271 16.76 3.77 8.14
N PHE A 272 17.43 4.82 7.68
CA PHE A 272 18.79 4.78 7.17
C PHE A 272 19.83 5.24 8.19
N MET A 273 19.45 5.55 9.43
CA MET A 273 20.36 6.09 10.46
C MET A 273 21.62 5.24 10.66
N ASN A 274 21.51 3.91 10.58
CA ASN A 274 22.69 3.05 10.61
C ASN A 274 23.67 3.32 9.47
N TYR A 275 23.19 3.53 8.25
CA TYR A 275 24.05 3.90 7.12
C TYR A 275 24.63 5.31 7.29
N LEU A 276 23.81 6.25 7.73
CA LEU A 276 24.21 7.64 7.95
C LEU A 276 25.29 7.77 9.03
N ASN A 277 25.18 6.99 10.12
CA ASN A 277 26.11 7.04 11.25
C ASN A 277 27.34 6.15 11.08
N SER A 278 27.27 5.10 10.27
CA SER A 278 28.37 4.14 10.09
C SER A 278 29.12 4.26 8.77
N MET A 279 28.57 4.95 7.77
CA MET A 279 29.18 5.10 6.45
C MET A 279 29.40 6.58 6.15
N GLU A 280 30.60 7.07 6.48
CA GLU A 280 31.05 8.44 6.21
C GLU A 280 30.80 8.85 4.75
N TYR A 281 30.93 7.92 3.81
CA TYR A 281 30.61 8.19 2.40
C TYR A 281 29.16 8.65 2.15
N VAL A 282 28.16 8.06 2.83
CA VAL A 282 26.75 8.43 2.62
C VAL A 282 26.43 9.76 3.28
N SER A 283 26.86 9.94 4.53
CA SER A 283 26.71 11.21 5.25
C SER A 283 27.44 12.34 4.53
N ASP A 284 28.66 12.10 4.04
CA ASP A 284 29.42 13.07 3.28
C ASP A 284 28.75 13.41 1.96
N TRP A 285 28.16 12.43 1.26
CA TRP A 285 27.48 12.71 0.00
C TRP A 285 26.29 13.64 0.22
N LEU A 286 25.47 13.36 1.24
CA LEU A 286 24.30 14.18 1.58
C LEU A 286 24.72 15.57 2.08
N ALA A 287 25.72 15.64 2.98
CA ALA A 287 26.19 16.90 3.54
C ALA A 287 27.01 17.74 2.54
N ASN A 288 27.67 17.09 1.56
CA ASN A 288 28.51 17.75 0.58
C ASN A 288 27.89 17.85 -0.81
N ASP A 289 26.59 18.14 -0.99
CA ASP A 289 26.12 18.59 -2.31
C ASP A 289 26.66 19.99 -2.73
N ARG A 290 27.61 20.52 -1.94
CA ARG A 290 28.67 21.45 -2.41
C ARG A 290 29.73 20.80 -3.32
N ILE A 291 29.54 19.55 -3.75
CA ILE A 291 30.30 18.82 -4.78
C ILE A 291 29.85 19.23 -6.20
N ASN A 292 29.50 20.50 -6.39
CA ASN A 292 29.82 21.21 -7.64
C ASN A 292 31.34 21.31 -7.93
N LYS A 293 32.20 20.53 -7.23
CA LYS A 293 33.65 20.49 -7.40
C LYS A 293 34.24 19.14 -7.84
N PHE A 294 33.48 18.05 -7.89
CA PHE A 294 33.97 16.78 -8.46
C PHE A 294 33.27 16.34 -9.74
N PHE A 295 32.13 16.94 -10.11
CA PHE A 295 31.44 16.62 -11.36
C PHE A 295 31.13 17.88 -12.17
N ASN A 296 31.45 17.83 -13.45
CA ASN A 296 31.51 18.96 -14.37
C ASN A 296 30.11 19.54 -14.67
N PRO A 297 29.81 20.80 -14.33
CA PRO A 297 28.50 21.43 -14.55
C PRO A 297 28.15 21.67 -16.03
N ASP A 298 29.10 21.50 -16.96
CA ASP A 298 28.87 21.57 -18.41
C ASP A 298 28.43 20.23 -19.04
N ALA A 299 28.27 19.17 -18.23
CA ALA A 299 27.65 17.95 -18.71
C ALA A 299 26.19 18.24 -19.02
N LYS A 300 25.87 18.40 -20.32
CA LYS A 300 24.48 18.46 -20.80
C LYS A 300 23.68 17.39 -20.07
N VAL A 301 22.68 17.82 -19.29
CA VAL A 301 21.65 16.93 -18.75
C VAL A 301 20.97 16.28 -19.96
N ILE A 302 21.41 15.09 -20.29
CA ILE A 302 20.72 14.25 -21.26
C ILE A 302 19.51 13.74 -20.47
N PRO A 303 18.26 14.00 -20.89
CA PRO A 303 17.12 13.32 -20.32
C PRO A 303 17.31 11.84 -20.61
N VAL A 304 17.76 11.10 -19.61
CA VAL A 304 17.86 9.65 -19.69
C VAL A 304 16.44 9.15 -19.52
N THR A 305 15.80 8.78 -20.64
CA THR A 305 14.76 7.78 -20.60
C THR A 305 15.33 6.57 -19.87
N PHE A 306 14.68 6.13 -18.79
CA PHE A 306 15.12 5.00 -17.98
C PHE A 306 15.32 3.77 -18.89
N ASN A 307 16.55 3.59 -19.35
CA ASN A 307 16.96 2.42 -20.10
C ASN A 307 17.01 1.29 -19.09
N ARG A 308 15.94 0.49 -19.10
CA ARG A 308 15.82 -0.79 -18.42
C ARG A 308 17.17 -1.51 -18.50
N GLU A 309 17.74 -1.84 -17.34
CA GLU A 309 18.94 -2.67 -17.27
C GLU A 309 18.78 -3.92 -18.16
N PRO A 310 19.86 -4.40 -18.80
CA PRO A 310 19.78 -5.50 -19.74
C PRO A 310 19.24 -6.74 -19.03
N LYS A 311 17.99 -7.07 -19.35
CA LYS A 311 17.32 -8.27 -18.85
C LYS A 311 18.20 -9.47 -19.09
N ILE A 312 18.60 -10.15 -18.01
CA ILE A 312 19.09 -11.52 -18.06
C ILE A 312 18.05 -12.31 -18.86
N LYS A 313 18.48 -12.83 -20.02
CA LYS A 313 17.62 -13.50 -21.00
C LYS A 313 16.94 -14.72 -20.37
N LYS A 314 15.76 -14.54 -19.79
CA LYS A 314 14.70 -15.56 -19.85
C LYS A 314 13.98 -15.35 -21.19
N LYS A 315 13.87 -16.43 -21.96
CA LYS A 315 13.39 -16.43 -23.36
C LYS A 315 12.17 -15.52 -23.53
N PRO A 316 12.15 -14.63 -24.54
CA PRO A 316 11.06 -13.70 -24.73
C PRO A 316 9.82 -14.44 -25.26
N GLN A 317 8.76 -14.50 -24.45
CA GLN A 317 7.41 -14.44 -25.00
C GLN A 317 7.14 -12.96 -25.32
N SER A 318 6.69 -12.70 -26.55
CA SER A 318 6.62 -11.38 -27.19
C SER A 318 5.69 -10.40 -26.45
N LYS A 319 6.27 -9.46 -25.69
CA LYS A 319 5.55 -8.35 -25.03
C LYS A 319 5.13 -7.22 -25.97
N SER A 320 5.56 -7.19 -27.23
CA SER A 320 5.24 -6.08 -28.15
C SER A 320 3.84 -6.13 -28.77
N GLN A 321 3.10 -7.24 -28.60
CA GLN A 321 1.71 -7.36 -29.07
C GLN A 321 0.67 -7.07 -27.98
N HIS A 322 1.01 -7.21 -26.70
CA HIS A 322 0.05 -6.95 -25.60
C HIS A 322 -0.31 -5.47 -25.49
N ASP A 323 0.68 -4.57 -25.55
CA ASP A 323 0.45 -3.13 -25.34
C ASP A 323 -0.40 -2.50 -26.46
N ASN A 324 -0.30 -2.97 -27.70
CA ASN A 324 -1.16 -2.49 -28.81
C ASN A 324 -2.57 -3.12 -28.80
N ALA A 325 -2.70 -4.34 -28.29
CA ALA A 325 -3.98 -5.03 -28.27
C ALA A 325 -4.90 -4.49 -27.14
N LEU A 326 -4.34 -3.95 -26.05
CA LEU A 326 -5.09 -3.32 -24.96
C LEU A 326 -5.93 -2.11 -25.40
N TYR A 327 -5.53 -1.46 -26.50
CA TYR A 327 -6.25 -0.33 -27.11
C TYR A 327 -7.02 -0.73 -28.37
N SER A 328 -7.24 -2.03 -28.60
CA SER A 328 -8.01 -2.49 -29.75
C SER A 328 -9.49 -2.12 -29.58
N PRO A 329 -10.18 -1.62 -30.63
CA PRO A 329 -11.60 -1.29 -30.59
C PRO A 329 -12.50 -2.44 -30.13
N ILE A 330 -12.07 -3.69 -30.31
CA ILE A 330 -12.83 -4.87 -29.87
C ILE A 330 -12.98 -4.94 -28.33
N PHE A 331 -12.08 -4.30 -27.59
CA PHE A 331 -12.06 -4.27 -26.13
C PHE A 331 -12.58 -2.96 -25.54
N GLU A 332 -13.11 -2.05 -26.38
CA GLU A 332 -13.62 -0.77 -25.93
C GLU A 332 -14.75 -0.95 -24.90
N GLY A 333 -14.70 -0.21 -23.79
CA GLY A 333 -15.67 -0.32 -22.70
C GLY A 333 -15.50 -1.54 -21.78
N LEU A 334 -14.47 -2.37 -21.99
CA LEU A 334 -14.09 -3.41 -21.03
C LEU A 334 -13.05 -2.90 -20.02
N GLN A 335 -13.07 -3.46 -18.81
CA GLN A 335 -12.04 -3.16 -17.82
C GLN A 335 -10.70 -3.79 -18.24
N VAL A 336 -9.59 -3.09 -17.99
CA VAL A 336 -8.21 -3.56 -18.30
C VAL A 336 -7.96 -4.98 -17.79
N ARG A 337 -8.49 -5.33 -16.60
CA ARG A 337 -8.41 -6.69 -16.05
C ARG A 337 -9.07 -7.74 -16.94
N GLN A 338 -10.25 -7.47 -17.48
CA GLN A 338 -10.96 -8.39 -18.37
C GLN A 338 -10.23 -8.56 -19.70
N VAL A 339 -9.67 -7.46 -20.22
CA VAL A 339 -8.86 -7.45 -21.43
C VAL A 339 -7.60 -8.30 -21.26
N ASN A 340 -6.88 -8.14 -20.15
CA ASN A 340 -5.71 -8.95 -19.84
C ASN A 340 -6.05 -10.44 -19.72
N ILE A 341 -7.15 -10.78 -19.03
CA ILE A 341 -7.61 -12.17 -18.90
C ILE A 341 -7.90 -12.80 -20.27
N LEU A 342 -8.60 -12.08 -21.17
CA LEU A 342 -8.89 -12.54 -22.52
C LEU A 342 -7.61 -12.75 -23.34
N MET A 343 -6.65 -11.83 -23.24
CA MET A 343 -5.37 -11.94 -23.96
C MET A 343 -4.49 -13.07 -23.45
N ASP A 344 -4.48 -13.30 -22.14
CA ASP A 344 -3.77 -14.40 -21.49
C ASP A 344 -4.34 -15.76 -21.92
N HIS A 345 -5.64 -15.80 -22.23
CA HIS A 345 -6.32 -16.97 -22.83
C HIS A 345 -6.25 -17.00 -24.37
N GLY A 346 -5.47 -16.10 -24.98
CA GLY A 346 -5.17 -16.11 -26.41
C GLY A 346 -6.16 -15.34 -27.28
N PHE A 347 -7.13 -14.63 -26.71
CA PHE A 347 -8.08 -13.80 -27.45
C PHE A 347 -7.52 -12.38 -27.63
N LYS A 348 -6.86 -12.12 -28.76
CA LYS A 348 -6.14 -10.86 -29.01
C LYS A 348 -6.75 -10.03 -30.12
N GLU A 349 -7.37 -10.67 -31.09
CA GLU A 349 -8.09 -10.06 -32.20
C GLU A 349 -9.46 -10.70 -32.41
N ALA A 350 -10.36 -10.04 -33.14
CA ALA A 350 -11.71 -10.54 -33.39
C ALA A 350 -11.72 -11.97 -33.99
N ALA A 351 -10.70 -12.32 -34.78
CA ALA A 351 -10.56 -13.63 -35.39
C ALA A 351 -10.30 -14.76 -34.38
N ASP A 352 -9.79 -14.46 -33.18
CA ASP A 352 -9.54 -15.47 -32.15
C ASP A 352 -10.85 -15.91 -31.47
N PHE A 353 -11.76 -14.97 -31.26
CA PHE A 353 -13.09 -15.24 -30.70
C PHE A 353 -13.96 -16.09 -31.64
N ALA A 354 -13.80 -15.93 -32.95
CA ALA A 354 -14.51 -16.72 -33.95
C ALA A 354 -14.10 -18.21 -33.99
N LYS A 355 -13.08 -18.61 -33.22
CA LYS A 355 -12.57 -19.99 -33.15
C LYS A 355 -13.13 -20.78 -31.96
N VAL A 356 -13.82 -20.12 -31.02
CA VAL A 356 -14.27 -20.71 -29.75
C VAL A 356 -15.74 -20.37 -29.51
N PRO A 357 -16.57 -21.31 -28.99
CA PRO A 357 -17.95 -21.02 -28.61
C PRO A 357 -18.04 -19.95 -27.52
N ALA A 358 -19.10 -19.15 -27.55
CA ALA A 358 -19.35 -18.10 -26.56
C ALA A 358 -19.40 -18.65 -25.13
N ASP A 359 -20.05 -19.80 -24.95
CA ASP A 359 -20.20 -20.45 -23.63
C ASP A 359 -18.86 -20.87 -23.03
N ASP A 360 -17.91 -21.33 -23.85
CA ASP A 360 -16.58 -21.71 -23.40
C ASP A 360 -15.77 -20.48 -22.94
N ILE A 361 -15.91 -19.35 -23.64
CA ILE A 361 -15.25 -18.09 -23.26
C ILE A 361 -15.87 -17.52 -21.96
N ALA A 362 -17.18 -17.68 -21.78
CA ALA A 362 -17.89 -17.26 -20.58
C ALA A 362 -17.56 -18.10 -19.33
N THR A 363 -16.88 -19.24 -19.49
CA THR A 363 -16.38 -20.03 -18.35
C THR A 363 -15.07 -19.48 -17.77
N ILE A 364 -14.40 -18.55 -18.47
CA ILE A 364 -13.16 -17.94 -18.01
C ILE A 364 -13.45 -17.06 -16.78
N PRO A 365 -12.73 -17.24 -15.66
CA PRO A 365 -12.96 -16.46 -14.45
C PRO A 365 -12.93 -14.94 -14.72
N ASN A 366 -13.97 -14.24 -14.28
CA ASN A 366 -14.20 -12.79 -14.49
C ASN A 366 -14.62 -12.36 -15.92
N ILE A 367 -14.92 -13.30 -16.82
CA ILE A 367 -15.56 -13.03 -18.11
C ILE A 367 -17.04 -13.41 -17.99
N GLY A 368 -17.89 -12.41 -17.70
CA GLY A 368 -19.31 -12.61 -17.44
C GLY A 368 -20.22 -12.22 -18.61
N PRO A 369 -21.55 -12.38 -18.46
CA PRO A 369 -22.53 -12.04 -19.51
C PRO A 369 -22.42 -10.59 -20.01
N LYS A 370 -22.08 -9.66 -19.12
CA LYS A 370 -21.85 -8.24 -19.46
C LYS A 370 -20.63 -8.07 -20.39
N THR A 371 -19.52 -8.77 -20.10
CA THR A 371 -18.31 -8.78 -20.94
C THR A 371 -18.61 -9.36 -22.32
N MET A 372 -19.32 -10.49 -22.37
CA MET A 372 -19.74 -11.13 -23.62
C MET A 372 -20.68 -10.26 -24.45
N TRP A 373 -21.60 -9.54 -23.80
CA TRP A 373 -22.46 -8.57 -24.46
C TRP A 373 -21.67 -7.40 -25.04
N THR A 374 -20.73 -6.80 -24.28
CA THR A 374 -19.89 -5.70 -24.75
C THR A 374 -19.00 -6.12 -25.92
N LEU A 375 -18.41 -7.32 -25.89
CA LEU A 375 -17.65 -7.85 -27.02
C LEU A 375 -18.50 -7.91 -28.30
N ARG A 376 -19.76 -8.37 -28.20
CA ARG A 376 -20.71 -8.38 -29.34
C ARG A 376 -21.03 -6.98 -29.84
N GLN A 377 -21.22 -6.01 -28.94
CA GLN A 377 -21.43 -4.60 -29.32
C GLN A 377 -20.23 -4.04 -30.07
N ASN A 378 -19.03 -4.48 -29.71
CA ASN A 378 -17.78 -4.08 -30.36
C ASN A 378 -17.48 -4.87 -31.66
N GLY A 379 -18.44 -5.67 -32.13
CA GLY A 379 -18.33 -6.39 -33.41
C GLY A 379 -17.58 -7.72 -33.34
N VAL A 380 -17.33 -8.26 -32.15
CA VAL A 380 -16.78 -9.62 -31.97
C VAL A 380 -17.86 -10.65 -32.30
N LYS A 381 -17.49 -11.67 -33.08
CA LYS A 381 -18.32 -12.85 -33.37
C LYS A 381 -17.70 -14.08 -32.73
N PHE A 382 -18.52 -14.88 -32.05
CA PHE A 382 -18.11 -16.18 -31.52
C PHE A 382 -18.33 -17.28 -32.57
N LEU A 383 -17.80 -18.48 -32.31
CA LEU A 383 -17.93 -19.61 -33.25
C LEU A 383 -19.40 -20.01 -33.52
N ASP A 384 -20.27 -19.76 -32.55
CA ASP A 384 -21.69 -20.13 -32.52
C ASP A 384 -22.65 -18.97 -32.81
N ASP A 385 -22.14 -17.78 -33.15
CA ASP A 385 -22.91 -16.64 -33.70
C ASP A 385 -22.98 -16.70 -35.24
#